data_AF-A0A2E8J1N7-F1
#
_entry.id   AF-A0A2E8J1N7-F1
#
_cell.length_a   1.000
_cell.length_b   1.000
_cell.length_c   1.000
_cell.angle_alpha   90.00
_cell.angle_beta   90.00
_cell.angle_gamma   90.00
#
_symmetry.space_group_name_H-M   'P 1'
#
loop_
_entity.id
_entity.type
_entity.pdbx_description
1 polymer ?
#
loop_
_entity_poly.entity_id
_entity_poly.type
_entity_poly.pdbx_seq_one_letter_code
_entity_poly.pdbx_strand_id
1 'polypeptide(L)'
;MNGVEEAPSITFKLKFPEDVLRHAMYFTIVGGEEPTALFINCKEMDAFQWITALMTSYSRQLHRGVSIGEIAQDMCETFAPNGRYIIPDGSGRGASSVVHHLGIVLQDYIGDNTLIEK
;
A
#
# COMPACT_ATOMS: atom_id res chain seq x y z
N MET A 1 8.34 -32.04 -15.10
CA MET A 1 8.62 -30.60 -14.86
C MET A 1 7.48 -30.10 -13.99
N ASN A 2 7.70 -29.97 -12.69
CA ASN A 2 6.68 -29.40 -11.82
C ASN A 2 6.69 -27.89 -12.07
N GLY A 3 5.65 -27.39 -12.75
CA GLY A 3 5.45 -25.95 -12.88
C GLY A 3 5.27 -25.38 -11.47
N VAL A 4 6.14 -24.45 -11.08
CA VAL A 4 5.89 -23.64 -9.90
C VAL A 4 4.67 -22.80 -10.25
N GLU A 5 3.54 -23.10 -9.63
CA GLU A 5 2.35 -22.27 -9.76
C GLU A 5 2.69 -20.89 -9.20
N GLU A 6 2.55 -19.84 -10.02
CA GLU A 6 2.83 -18.48 -9.57
C GLU A 6 1.86 -18.12 -8.44
N ALA A 7 2.41 -17.58 -7.35
CA ALA A 7 1.59 -17.13 -6.23
C ALA A 7 0.56 -16.09 -6.73
N PRO A 8 -0.71 -16.17 -6.30
CA PRO A 8 -1.73 -15.21 -6.72
C PRO A 8 -1.33 -13.79 -6.31
N SER A 9 -1.59 -12.83 -7.18
CA SER A 9 -1.30 -11.42 -6.89
C SER A 9 -2.35 -10.48 -7.47
N ILE A 10 -2.50 -9.32 -6.84
CA ILE A 10 -3.33 -8.21 -7.31
C ILE A 10 -2.50 -6.94 -7.36
N THR A 11 -2.69 -6.12 -8.39
CA THR A 11 -1.97 -4.85 -8.54
C THR A 11 -2.94 -3.68 -8.62
N PHE A 12 -2.73 -2.69 -7.75
CA PHE A 12 -3.46 -1.43 -7.70
C PHE A 12 -2.65 -0.32 -8.35
N LYS A 13 -3.31 0.50 -9.18
CA LYS A 13 -2.72 1.72 -9.74
C LYS A 13 -3.18 2.92 -8.92
N LEU A 14 -2.25 3.53 -8.20
CA LEU A 14 -2.50 4.68 -7.35
C LEU A 14 -2.08 5.96 -8.07
N LYS A 15 -2.98 6.94 -8.06
CA LYS A 15 -2.72 8.29 -8.53
C LYS A 15 -2.66 9.22 -7.33
N PHE A 16 -1.99 10.34 -7.51
CA PHE A 16 -1.78 11.35 -6.48
C PHE A 16 -1.95 12.73 -7.13
N PRO A 17 -2.27 13.76 -6.34
CA PRO A 17 -2.06 15.14 -6.76
C PRO A 17 -0.60 15.37 -7.20
N GLU A 18 -0.40 16.26 -8.16
CA GLU A 18 0.92 16.51 -8.75
C GLU A 18 1.96 17.03 -7.73
N ASP A 19 1.50 17.75 -6.70
CA ASP A 19 2.31 18.27 -5.59
C ASP A 19 2.70 17.18 -4.57
N VAL A 20 2.06 16.01 -4.61
CA VAL A 20 2.40 14.85 -3.77
C VAL A 20 3.32 13.89 -4.53
N LEU A 21 2.86 13.40 -5.70
CA LEU A 21 3.65 12.56 -6.60
C LEU A 21 3.20 12.80 -8.04
N ARG A 22 4.16 13.10 -8.91
CA ARG A 22 3.90 13.37 -10.34
C ARG A 22 3.45 12.14 -11.12
N HIS A 23 3.94 10.97 -10.71
CA HIS A 23 3.71 9.71 -11.42
C HIS A 23 2.83 8.77 -10.61
N ALA A 24 2.06 7.96 -11.32
CA ALA A 24 1.33 6.88 -10.69
C ALA A 24 2.28 5.86 -10.05
N MET A 25 1.79 5.25 -8.97
CA MET A 25 2.44 4.15 -8.28
C MET A 25 1.65 2.87 -8.54
N TYR A 26 2.34 1.76 -8.73
CA TYR A 26 1.77 0.43 -8.85
C TYR A 26 2.09 -0.33 -7.56
N PHE A 27 1.05 -0.73 -6.84
CA PHE A 27 1.17 -1.44 -5.58
C PHE A 27 0.62 -2.85 -5.74
N THR A 28 1.47 -3.85 -5.57
CA THR A 28 1.14 -5.25 -5.79
C THR A 28 1.17 -6.01 -4.46
N ILE A 29 0.10 -6.73 -4.19
CA ILE A 29 -0.02 -7.65 -3.03
C ILE A 29 0.09 -9.07 -3.58
N VAL A 30 0.98 -9.86 -3.00
CA VAL A 30 1.20 -11.28 -3.36
C VAL A 30 0.75 -12.15 -2.21
N GLY A 31 -0.09 -13.16 -2.47
CA GLY A 31 -0.44 -14.19 -1.48
C GLY A 31 -1.92 -14.41 -1.17
N GLY A 32 -2.88 -13.84 -1.91
CA GLY A 32 -4.31 -14.10 -1.65
C GLY A 32 -4.71 -13.73 -0.21
N GLU A 33 -5.48 -14.58 0.47
CA GLU A 33 -5.95 -14.32 1.85
C GLU A 33 -4.82 -14.12 2.86
N GLU A 34 -3.64 -14.72 2.63
CA GLU A 34 -2.45 -14.57 3.47
C GLU A 34 -1.29 -13.96 2.67
N PRO A 35 -1.21 -12.62 2.57
CA PRO A 35 -0.15 -11.96 1.84
C PRO A 35 1.24 -12.34 2.34
N THR A 36 2.14 -12.67 1.41
CA THR A 36 3.52 -13.05 1.70
C THR A 36 4.51 -11.95 1.32
N ALA A 37 4.16 -11.10 0.37
CA ALA A 37 4.99 -10.00 -0.07
C ALA A 37 4.17 -8.81 -0.58
N LEU A 38 4.78 -7.63 -0.45
CA LEU A 38 4.28 -6.38 -0.99
C LEU A 38 5.33 -5.84 -1.97
N PHE A 39 4.88 -5.36 -3.13
CA PHE A 39 5.75 -4.72 -4.13
C PHE A 39 5.22 -3.35 -4.51
N ILE A 40 6.13 -2.38 -4.64
CA ILE A 40 5.79 -1.03 -5.09
C ILE A 40 6.69 -0.67 -6.26
N ASN A 41 6.10 -0.25 -7.37
CA ASN A 41 6.80 0.29 -8.54
C ASN A 41 6.31 1.71 -8.83
N CYS A 42 7.23 2.65 -9.06
CA CYS A 42 6.89 3.97 -9.57
C CYS A 42 8.03 4.51 -10.45
N LYS A 43 7.72 5.51 -11.29
CA LYS A 43 8.72 6.19 -12.14
C LYS A 43 9.45 7.33 -11.41
N GLU A 44 9.16 7.55 -10.13
CA GLU A 44 9.73 8.64 -9.35
C GLU A 44 11.04 8.20 -8.67
N MET A 45 12.18 8.59 -9.25
CA MET A 45 13.50 8.18 -8.75
C MET A 45 13.80 8.72 -7.35
N ASP A 46 13.31 9.92 -7.02
CA ASP A 46 13.45 10.51 -5.69
C ASP A 46 12.72 9.70 -4.61
N ALA A 47 11.69 8.95 -5.01
CA ALA A 47 10.93 8.09 -4.10
C ALA A 47 11.52 6.68 -3.96
N PHE A 48 12.40 6.27 -4.88
CA PHE A 48 12.85 4.89 -5.01
C PHE A 48 13.43 4.32 -3.70
N GLN A 49 14.35 5.05 -3.06
CA GLN A 49 15.08 4.53 -1.89
C GLN A 49 14.15 4.23 -0.71
N TRP A 50 13.27 5.18 -0.34
CA TRP A 50 12.37 4.99 0.79
C TRP A 50 11.26 3.98 0.46
N ILE A 51 10.79 3.92 -0.79
CA ILE A 51 9.84 2.90 -1.24
C ILE A 51 10.45 1.49 -1.13
N THR A 52 11.67 1.30 -1.61
CA THR A 52 12.35 0.00 -1.53
C THR A 52 12.59 -0.41 -0.08
N ALA A 53 12.96 0.53 0.80
CA ALA A 53 13.12 0.26 2.22
C ALA A 53 11.78 -0.16 2.88
N LEU A 54 10.70 0.56 2.59
CA LEU A 54 9.36 0.28 3.10
C LEU A 54 8.88 -1.11 2.66
N MET A 55 8.99 -1.40 1.36
CA MET A 55 8.62 -2.68 0.74
C MET A 55 9.38 -3.86 1.35
N THR A 56 10.69 -3.69 1.53
CA THR A 56 11.56 -4.73 2.13
C THR A 56 11.21 -4.95 3.59
N SER A 57 10.92 -3.89 4.34
CA SER A 57 10.53 -3.97 5.75
C SER A 57 9.23 -4.74 5.92
N TYR A 58 8.16 -4.35 5.21
CA TYR A 58 6.86 -5.00 5.37
C TYR A 58 6.85 -6.44 4.87
N SER A 59 7.51 -6.75 3.74
CA SER A 59 7.61 -8.14 3.28
C SER A 59 8.35 -9.04 4.29
N ARG A 60 9.36 -8.50 5.00
CA ARG A 60 10.03 -9.23 6.10
C ARG A 60 9.13 -9.42 7.32
N GLN A 61 8.24 -8.47 7.60
CA GLN A 61 7.27 -8.57 8.69
C GLN A 61 6.21 -9.64 8.40
N LEU A 62 5.70 -9.70 7.17
CA LEU A 62 4.81 -10.78 6.72
C LEU A 62 5.46 -12.15 6.90
N HIS A 63 6.72 -12.31 6.48
CA HIS A 63 7.48 -13.55 6.71
C HIS A 63 7.72 -13.89 8.19
N ARG A 64 7.60 -12.92 9.10
CA ARG A 64 7.70 -13.11 10.56
C ARG A 64 6.34 -13.33 11.23
N GLY A 65 5.26 -13.41 10.45
CA GLY A 65 3.91 -13.68 10.94
C GLY A 65 3.11 -12.45 11.36
N VAL A 66 3.57 -11.23 11.03
CA VAL A 66 2.75 -10.03 11.19
C VAL A 66 1.63 -10.07 10.15
N SER A 67 0.39 -9.85 10.58
CA SER A 67 -0.75 -9.88 9.66
C SER A 67 -0.78 -8.65 8.74
N ILE A 68 -1.40 -8.79 7.57
CA ILE A 68 -1.58 -7.66 6.65
C ILE A 68 -2.45 -6.55 7.29
N GLY A 69 -3.38 -6.92 8.19
CA GLY A 69 -4.21 -5.97 8.93
C GLY A 69 -3.40 -5.12 9.89
N GLU A 70 -2.46 -5.72 10.64
CA GLU A 70 -1.54 -4.97 11.50
C GLU A 70 -0.67 -4.00 10.69
N ILE A 71 -0.16 -4.44 9.53
CA ILE A 71 0.60 -3.55 8.62
C ILE A 71 -0.27 -2.40 8.12
N ALA A 72 -1.52 -2.68 7.71
CA ALA A 72 -2.45 -1.67 7.23
C ALA A 72 -2.77 -0.64 8.32
N GLN A 73 -3.04 -1.11 9.54
CA GLN A 73 -3.29 -0.26 10.70
C GLN A 73 -2.08 0.64 11.00
N ASP A 74 -0.87 0.07 11.07
CA ASP A 74 0.37 0.84 11.30
C ASP A 74 0.56 1.93 10.24
N MET A 75 0.29 1.61 8.97
CA MET A 75 0.39 2.56 7.86
C MET A 75 -0.64 3.70 7.98
N CYS A 76 -1.88 3.39 8.36
CA CYS A 76 -2.92 4.40 8.53
C CYS A 76 -2.70 5.27 9.77
N GLU A 77 -2.36 4.68 10.92
CA GLU A 77 -2.23 5.41 12.18
C GLU A 77 -0.94 6.24 12.25
N THR A 78 0.19 5.68 11.80
CA THR A 78 1.49 6.36 11.90
C THR A 78 1.65 7.46 10.86
N PHE A 79 1.11 7.26 9.66
CA PHE A 79 1.34 8.14 8.52
C PHE A 79 0.14 9.01 8.16
N ALA A 80 -0.74 9.27 9.13
CA ALA A 80 -1.83 10.24 9.06
C ALA A 80 -1.51 11.60 9.74
N PRO A 81 -0.47 12.36 9.33
CA PRO A 81 -0.22 13.68 9.88
C PRO A 81 -1.28 14.69 9.44
N ASN A 82 -1.20 15.91 9.98
CA ASN A 82 -2.07 17.01 9.59
C ASN A 82 -1.96 17.35 8.10
N GLY A 83 -3.11 17.55 7.44
CA GLY A 83 -3.20 17.79 6.00
C GLY A 83 -3.72 16.54 5.27
N ARG A 84 -4.54 16.75 4.24
CA ARG A 84 -5.10 15.67 3.41
C ARG A 84 -5.17 16.10 1.96
N TYR A 85 -4.92 15.17 1.05
CA TYR A 85 -5.35 15.29 -0.33
C TYR A 85 -6.53 14.37 -0.60
N ILE A 86 -7.34 14.70 -1.61
CA ILE A 86 -8.40 13.82 -2.09
C ILE A 86 -7.79 12.80 -3.05
N ILE A 87 -8.08 11.52 -2.82
CA ILE A 87 -7.61 10.43 -3.67
C ILE A 87 -8.21 10.63 -5.08
N PRO A 88 -7.38 10.68 -6.15
CA PRO A 88 -7.84 10.85 -7.53
C PRO A 88 -8.48 9.60 -8.16
N ASP A 89 -9.38 8.94 -7.43
CA ASP A 89 -10.11 7.73 -7.83
C ASP A 89 -11.63 7.94 -7.95
N GLY A 90 -12.13 9.12 -7.58
CA GLY A 90 -13.56 9.46 -7.60
C GLY A 90 -14.32 9.04 -6.33
N SER A 91 -13.68 8.40 -5.36
CA SER A 91 -14.30 8.00 -4.08
C SER A 91 -14.58 9.18 -3.14
N GLY A 92 -13.87 10.31 -3.35
CA GLY A 92 -13.92 11.46 -2.45
C GLY A 92 -13.18 11.24 -1.13
N ARG A 93 -12.57 10.07 -0.91
CA ARG A 93 -11.77 9.77 0.28
C ARG A 93 -10.50 10.61 0.31
N GLY A 94 -10.07 10.96 1.52
CA GLY A 94 -8.83 11.69 1.76
C GLY A 94 -7.70 10.76 2.18
N ALA A 95 -6.47 11.11 1.83
CA ALA A 95 -5.27 10.52 2.40
C ALA A 95 -4.31 11.62 2.84
N SER A 96 -3.62 11.39 3.97
CA SER A 96 -2.71 12.39 4.57
C SER A 96 -1.27 12.28 4.05
N SER A 97 -0.93 11.13 3.45
CA SER A 97 0.38 10.86 2.89
C SER A 97 0.29 9.71 1.89
N VAL A 98 1.36 9.48 1.13
CA VAL A 98 1.47 8.32 0.23
C VAL A 98 1.38 7.00 1.01
N VAL A 99 2.00 6.92 2.19
CA VAL A 99 1.99 5.70 3.01
C VAL A 99 0.61 5.46 3.61
N HIS A 100 -0.09 6.50 4.06
CA HIS A 100 -1.49 6.38 4.50
C HIS A 100 -2.39 5.90 3.36
N HIS A 101 -2.22 6.43 2.13
CA HIS A 101 -2.97 5.95 0.98
C HIS A 101 -2.71 4.46 0.67
N LEU A 102 -1.46 4.00 0.78
CA LEU A 102 -1.15 2.57 0.66
C LEU A 102 -1.83 1.75 1.76
N GLY A 103 -1.89 2.26 3.00
CA GLY A 103 -2.63 1.65 4.10
C GLY A 103 -4.13 1.51 3.81
N ILE A 104 -4.77 2.56 3.30
CA ILE A 104 -6.19 2.54 2.86
C ILE A 104 -6.42 1.44 1.81
N VAL A 105 -5.49 1.25 0.88
CA VAL A 105 -5.59 0.19 -0.14
C VAL A 105 -5.47 -1.20 0.47
N LEU A 106 -4.60 -1.38 1.48
CA LEU A 106 -4.50 -2.65 2.21
C LEU A 106 -5.76 -2.94 3.03
N GLN A 107 -6.37 -1.92 3.60
CA GLN A 107 -7.65 -2.01 4.32
C GLN A 107 -8.79 -2.42 3.39
N ASP A 108 -8.91 -1.77 2.23
CA ASP A 108 -9.87 -2.14 1.19
C ASP A 108 -9.64 -3.60 0.73
N TYR A 109 -8.37 -4.02 0.61
CA TYR A 109 -8.01 -5.38 0.21
C TYR A 109 -8.51 -6.45 1.19
N ILE A 110 -8.43 -6.21 2.50
CA ILE A 110 -8.92 -7.15 3.53
C ILE A 110 -10.39 -6.94 3.93
N GLY A 111 -11.05 -5.93 3.35
CA GLY A 111 -12.44 -5.57 3.69
C GLY A 111 -12.60 -4.91 5.06
N ASP A 112 -11.56 -4.26 5.59
CA ASP A 112 -11.59 -3.55 6.87
C ASP A 112 -11.77 -2.04 6.66
N ASN A 113 -12.97 -1.53 6.90
CA ASN A 113 -13.27 -0.10 6.74
C ASN A 113 -13.21 0.69 8.07
N THR A 114 -12.76 0.09 9.18
CA THR A 114 -12.90 0.67 10.53
C THR A 114 -12.09 1.95 10.77
N LEU A 115 -11.08 2.23 9.95
CA LEU A 115 -10.22 3.43 10.09
C LEU A 115 -10.50 4.53 9.05
N ILE A 116 -11.39 4.30 8.08
CA ILE A 116 -11.66 5.24 6.98
C ILE A 116 -12.62 6.37 7.41
N GLU A 117 -13.35 6.19 8.52
CA GLU A 117 -14.43 7.10 8.96
C GLU A 117 -14.10 7.98 10.19
N LYS A 118 -12.86 7.94 10.70
CA LYS A 118 -12.43 8.80 11.83
C LYS A 118 -11.79 10.10 11.34
#